data_AF-A0A858RMF4-F1
#
_entry.id   AF-A0A858RMF4-F1
#
_cell.length_a   1.000
_cell.length_b   1.000
_cell.length_c   1.000
_cell.angle_alpha   90.00
_cell.angle_beta   90.00
_cell.angle_gamma   90.00
#
_symmetry.space_group_name_H-M   'P 1'
#
loop_
_entity.id
_entity.type
_entity.pdbx_description
1 polymer ?
#
loop_
_entity_poly.entity_id
_entity_poly.type
_entity_poly.pdbx_seq_one_letter_code
_entity_poly.pdbx_strand_id
1 'polypeptide(L)'
;MTSSRHRQALAQYEDRFGSYSGEKYISPSECPEDRRALVAEIEVSAAAVLIADHLAPYAEGIYPERSAEKLEHLYSRVRNWDPHLPRK
;
A
#
# COMPACT_ATOMS: atom_id res chain seq x y z
N MET A 1 -4.26 0.83 12.60
CA MET A 1 -3.45 -0.33 13.09
C MET A 1 -2.72 -0.92 11.89
N THR A 2 -1.39 -1.04 11.91
CA THR A 2 -0.67 -1.72 10.82
C THR A 2 -0.88 -3.23 10.91
N SER A 3 -1.32 -3.83 9.79
CA SER A 3 -1.50 -5.28 9.67
C SER A 3 -0.26 -6.04 10.16
N SER A 4 -0.45 -7.17 10.83
CA SER A 4 0.67 -8.05 11.24
C SER A 4 1.55 -8.41 10.04
N ARG A 5 0.96 -8.54 8.85
CA ARG A 5 1.68 -8.86 7.61
C ARG A 5 2.54 -7.70 7.13
N HIS A 6 2.05 -6.45 7.23
CA HIS A 6 2.82 -5.25 6.88
C HIS A 6 4.11 -5.15 7.69
N ARG A 7 4.01 -5.28 9.01
CA ARG A 7 5.17 -5.22 9.92
C ARG A 7 6.17 -6.34 9.65
N GLN A 8 5.68 -7.54 9.38
CA GLN A 8 6.53 -8.68 9.03
C GLN A 8 7.25 -8.47 7.69
N ALA A 9 6.56 -7.97 6.67
CA ALA A 9 7.14 -7.70 5.36
C ALA A 9 8.19 -6.58 5.42
N LEU A 10 7.93 -5.50 6.17
CA LEU A 10 8.93 -4.46 6.44
C LEU A 10 10.16 -5.04 7.13
N ALA A 11 10.00 -5.79 8.22
CA ALA A 11 11.13 -6.38 8.93
C ALA A 11 11.97 -7.31 8.03
N GLN A 12 11.31 -8.15 7.22
CA GLN A 12 12.01 -9.02 6.26
C GLN A 12 12.72 -8.25 5.15
N TYR A 13 12.13 -7.15 4.69
CA TYR A 13 12.77 -6.29 3.70
C TYR A 13 14.01 -5.62 4.29
N GLU A 14 13.89 -5.01 5.48
CA GLU A 14 14.96 -4.24 6.11
C GLU A 14 16.14 -5.09 6.53
N ASP A 15 15.89 -6.32 6.99
CA ASP A 15 16.92 -7.32 7.28
C ASP A 15 17.76 -7.67 6.03
N ARG A 16 17.12 -7.80 4.87
CA ARG A 16 17.76 -8.26 3.63
C ARG A 16 18.38 -7.15 2.79
N PHE A 17 17.76 -5.97 2.78
CA PHE A 17 18.06 -4.90 1.81
C PHE A 17 18.34 -3.54 2.45
N GLY A 18 18.29 -3.45 3.78
CA GLY A 18 18.36 -2.19 4.53
C GLY A 18 17.04 -1.41 4.52
N SER A 19 17.06 -0.22 5.12
CA SER A 19 15.85 0.57 5.38
C SER A 19 14.95 0.79 4.16
N TYR A 20 13.64 0.67 4.39
CA TYR A 20 12.61 0.91 3.38
C TYR A 20 12.10 2.36 3.45
N SER A 21 11.90 2.96 2.27
CA SER A 21 11.21 4.25 2.12
C SER A 21 10.00 4.02 1.22
N GLY A 22 8.81 4.43 1.66
CA GLY A 22 7.54 4.26 0.93
C GLY A 22 7.42 5.05 -0.38
N GLU A 23 8.51 5.70 -0.83
CA GLU A 23 8.64 6.40 -2.10
C GLU A 23 9.76 5.83 -2.98
N LYS A 24 10.41 4.74 -2.54
CA LYS A 24 11.60 4.21 -3.21
C LYS A 24 11.29 3.59 -4.58
N TYR A 25 10.07 3.08 -4.77
CA TYR A 25 9.63 2.45 -6.03
C TYR A 25 8.22 2.93 -6.38
N ILE A 26 8.05 3.53 -7.56
CA ILE A 26 6.74 4.04 -8.02
C ILE A 26 5.91 2.89 -8.61
N SER A 27 6.55 1.93 -9.27
CA SER A 27 5.91 0.78 -9.93
C SER A 27 6.66 -0.55 -9.75
N PRO A 28 6.00 -1.72 -9.96
CA PRO A 28 6.68 -3.02 -9.90
C PRO A 28 7.81 -3.19 -10.92
N SER A 29 7.73 -2.50 -12.07
CA SER A 29 8.77 -2.52 -13.12
C SER A 29 10.07 -1.84 -12.71
N GLU A 30 10.00 -0.86 -11.83
CA GLU A 30 11.17 -0.16 -11.30
C GLU A 30 11.77 -0.88 -10.08
N CYS A 31 11.08 -1.92 -9.60
CA CYS A 31 11.50 -2.72 -8.47
C CYS A 31 12.29 -3.95 -8.94
N PRO A 32 13.50 -4.17 -8.40
CA PRO A 32 14.25 -5.42 -8.61
C PRO A 32 13.41 -6.65 -8.28
N GLU A 33 13.55 -7.72 -9.08
CA GLU A 33 12.69 -8.91 -8.96
C GLU A 33 12.76 -9.58 -7.58
N ASP A 34 13.95 -9.59 -6.98
CA ASP A 34 14.23 -10.17 -5.66
C ASP A 34 13.54 -9.42 -4.50
N ARG A 35 13.10 -8.19 -4.75
CA ARG A 35 12.43 -7.30 -3.78
C ARG A 35 10.93 -7.17 -4.04
N ARG A 36 10.50 -7.37 -5.29
CA ARG A 36 9.17 -7.02 -5.80
C ARG A 36 8.02 -7.59 -4.95
N ALA A 37 8.14 -8.84 -4.50
CA ALA A 37 7.10 -9.47 -3.68
C ALA A 37 6.94 -8.81 -2.29
N LEU A 38 8.05 -8.50 -1.62
CA LEU A 38 8.03 -7.83 -0.31
C LEU A 38 7.54 -6.38 -0.44
N VAL A 39 8.02 -5.67 -1.47
CA VAL A 39 7.58 -4.30 -1.74
C VAL A 39 6.08 -4.26 -2.07
N ALA A 40 5.58 -5.21 -2.87
CA ALA A 40 4.14 -5.31 -3.16
C ALA A 40 3.32 -5.47 -1.87
N GLU A 41 3.70 -6.38 -0.98
CA GLU A 41 3.01 -6.56 0.31
C GLU A 41 3.05 -5.27 1.14
N ILE A 42 4.19 -4.59 1.22
CA ILE A 42 4.35 -3.34 1.98
C ILE A 42 3.45 -2.22 1.41
N GLU A 43 3.52 -1.97 0.10
CA GLU A 43 2.76 -0.89 -0.56
C GLU A 43 1.25 -1.16 -0.53
N VAL A 44 0.81 -2.39 -0.81
CA VAL A 44 -0.61 -2.77 -0.79
C VAL A 44 -1.17 -2.65 0.63
N SER A 45 -0.47 -3.19 1.63
CA SER A 45 -0.94 -3.14 3.01
C SER A 45 -0.93 -1.73 3.59
N ALA A 46 0.06 -0.89 3.25
CA ALA A 46 0.11 0.50 3.66
C ALA A 46 -1.06 1.30 3.08
N ALA A 47 -1.31 1.17 1.79
CA ALA A 47 -2.43 1.86 1.13
C ALA A 47 -3.78 1.36 1.65
N ALA A 48 -3.93 0.06 1.89
CA ALA A 48 -5.16 -0.53 2.45
C ALA A 48 -5.50 0.02 3.85
N VAL A 49 -4.51 0.22 4.71
CA VAL A 49 -4.72 0.83 6.04
C VAL A 49 -5.24 2.26 5.90
N LEU A 50 -4.63 3.06 5.03
CA LEU A 50 -5.05 4.44 4.81
C LEU A 50 -6.46 4.54 4.21
N ILE A 51 -6.80 3.64 3.28
CA ILE A 51 -8.16 3.54 2.75
C ILE A 51 -9.15 3.17 3.86
N ALA A 52 -8.82 2.17 4.69
CA ALA A 52 -9.68 1.75 5.79
C ALA A 52 -9.89 2.87 6.82
N ASP A 53 -8.83 3.58 7.21
CA ASP A 53 -8.90 4.72 8.13
C ASP A 53 -9.75 5.85 7.53
N HIS A 54 -9.68 6.08 6.21
CA HIS A 54 -10.53 7.06 5.53
C HIS A 54 -12.01 6.64 5.49
N LEU A 55 -12.29 5.35 5.33
CA LEU A 55 -13.66 4.82 5.26
C LEU A 55 -14.29 4.62 6.63
N ALA A 56 -13.51 4.58 7.72
CA ALA A 56 -14.02 4.35 9.08
C ALA A 56 -15.15 5.32 9.50
N PRO A 57 -15.07 6.64 9.26
CA PRO A 57 -16.15 7.57 9.60
C PRO A 57 -17.46 7.31 8.83
N TYR A 58 -17.37 6.80 7.60
CA TYR A 58 -18.56 6.48 6.79
C TYR A 58 -19.38 5.35 7.43
N ALA A 59 -18.72 4.38 8.07
CA ALA A 59 -19.40 3.32 8.81
C ALA A 59 -20.17 3.85 10.04
N GLU A 60 -19.81 5.03 10.54
CA GLU A 60 -20.47 5.74 11.64
C GLU A 60 -21.51 6.77 11.16
N GLY A 61 -21.76 6.83 9.84
CA GLY A 61 -22.69 7.79 9.23
C GLY A 61 -22.13 9.21 9.10
N ILE A 62 -20.81 9.39 9.26
CA ILE A 62 -20.12 10.66 9.07
C ILE A 62 -19.56 10.69 7.63
N TYR A 63 -20.00 11.67 6.84
CA TYR A 63 -19.63 11.81 5.43
C TYR A 63 -18.73 13.03 5.22
N PRO A 64 -17.41 12.91 5.42
CA PRO A 64 -16.49 14.03 5.19
C PRO A 64 -16.47 14.42 3.71
N GLU A 65 -16.71 15.70 3.39
CA GLU A 65 -16.66 16.19 2.01
C GLU A 65 -15.21 16.29 1.48
N ARG A 66 -15.08 15.95 0.18
CA ARG A 66 -13.90 16.05 -0.70
C ARG A 66 -12.61 15.38 -0.19
N SER A 67 -12.39 14.14 -0.63
CA SER A 67 -11.05 13.51 -0.66
C SER A 67 -10.87 12.48 -1.78
N ALA A 68 -11.67 12.56 -2.85
CA ALA A 68 -11.59 11.63 -3.98
C ALA A 68 -10.17 11.52 -4.56
N GLU A 69 -9.45 12.65 -4.70
CA GLU A 69 -8.06 12.66 -5.20
C GLU A 69 -7.08 11.87 -4.33
N LYS A 70 -7.23 11.94 -3.00
CA LYS A 70 -6.35 11.19 -2.07
C LYS A 70 -6.62 9.70 -2.14
N LEU A 71 -7.90 9.30 -2.24
CA LEU A 71 -8.28 7.90 -2.40
C LEU A 71 -7.84 7.35 -3.75
N GLU A 72 -7.98 8.12 -4.83
CA GLU A 72 -7.60 7.70 -6.17
C GLU A 72 -6.11 7.33 -6.25
N HIS A 73 -5.23 8.12 -5.63
CA HIS A 73 -3.81 7.79 -5.53
C HIS A 73 -3.55 6.47 -4.77
N LEU A 74 -4.24 6.25 -3.65
CA LEU A 74 -4.10 5.02 -2.87
C LEU A 74 -4.62 3.80 -3.65
N TYR A 75 -5.76 3.92 -4.34
CA TYR A 75 -6.29 2.86 -5.20
C TYR A 75 -5.37 2.56 -6.38
N SER A 76 -4.81 3.59 -7.01
CA SER A 76 -3.83 3.43 -8.10
C SER A 76 -2.61 2.65 -7.61
N ARG A 77 -2.10 2.99 -6.41
CA ARG A 77 -0.99 2.29 -5.78
C ARG A 77 -1.30 0.81 -5.52
N VAL A 78 -2.44 0.50 -4.92
CA VAL A 78 -2.88 -0.90 -4.70
C VAL A 78 -3.00 -1.63 -6.04
N ARG A 79 -3.66 -1.03 -7.04
CA ARG A 79 -3.85 -1.64 -8.37
C ARG A 79 -2.52 -1.91 -9.09
N ASN A 80 -1.53 -1.03 -8.93
CA ASN A 80 -0.24 -1.21 -9.57
C ASN A 80 0.55 -2.36 -8.94
N TRP A 81 0.52 -2.46 -7.61
CA TRP A 81 1.34 -3.40 -6.85
C TRP A 81 0.69 -4.75 -6.58
N ASP A 82 -0.64 -4.82 -6.51
CA ASP A 82 -1.37 -6.08 -6.30
C ASP A 82 -1.43 -6.87 -7.63
N PRO A 83 -0.76 -8.04 -7.72
CA PRO A 83 -0.77 -8.86 -8.93
C PRO A 83 -2.14 -9.52 -9.20
N HIS A 84 -3.03 -9.56 -8.20
CA HIS A 84 -4.35 -10.18 -8.32
C HIS A 84 -5.42 -9.21 -8.82
N LEU A 85 -5.13 -7.91 -8.87
CA LEU A 85 -6.06 -6.92 -9.40
C LEU A 85 -5.91 -6.76 -10.93
N PRO A 86 -7.02 -6.69 -11.67
CA PRO A 86 -6.97 -6.51 -13.11
C PRO A 86 -6.37 -5.15 -13.48
N ARG A 87 -5.38 -5.18 -14.37
CA ARG A 87 -4.82 -3.99 -15.02
C ARG A 87 -5.64 -3.73 -16.28
N LYS A 88 -6.52 -2.72 -16.25
CA LYS A 88 -7.13 -2.14 -17.48
C LYS A 88 -6.06 -1.59 -18.39
#